data_AF-A0A6G6ZUX5-F1
#
_entry.id   AF-A0A6G6ZUX5-F1
#
_cell.length_a   1.000
_cell.length_b   1.000
_cell.length_c   1.000
_cell.angle_alpha   90.00
_cell.angle_beta   90.00
_cell.angle_gamma   90.00
#
_symmetry.space_group_name_H-M   'P 1'
#
loop_
_entity.id
_entity.type
_entity.pdbx_description
1 polymer ?
#
loop_
_entity_poly.entity_id
_entity_poly.type
_entity_poly.pdbx_seq_one_letter_code
_entity_poly.pdbx_strand_id
1 'polypeptide(L)'
;MGQVIAGTCYVKVDGAQLTINGGCEAPLMSTKRETVVPGFYKEVEVTPTFKVTALHTPDFPLKQLVAGTDMTVTCEFNNGKVFVLAGAYLVDEPVSKGDDASIALVFNGVKGTWQ
;
A
#
# COMPACT_ATOMS: atom_id res chain seq x y z
N MET A 1 -21.12 19.14 6.24
CA MET A 1 -19.84 19.63 6.78
C MET A 1 -18.76 18.96 5.94
N GLY A 2 -18.14 19.70 5.01
CA GLY A 2 -17.21 19.12 4.03
C GLY A 2 -15.95 18.63 4.72
N GLN A 3 -15.74 17.31 4.74
CA GLN A 3 -14.58 16.71 5.38
C GLN A 3 -13.34 17.04 4.53
N VAL A 4 -12.36 17.69 5.13
CA VAL A 4 -11.12 18.06 4.45
C VAL A 4 -10.29 16.79 4.29
N ILE A 5 -10.29 16.21 3.08
CA ILE A 5 -9.59 14.95 2.75
C ILE A 5 -8.10 15.21 2.40
N ALA A 6 -7.55 16.39 2.71
CA ALA A 6 -6.11 16.67 2.53
C ALA A 6 -5.35 16.51 3.84
N GLY A 7 -4.56 15.44 3.97
CA GLY A 7 -3.70 15.19 5.13
C GLY A 7 -2.75 14.03 4.87
N THR A 8 -1.61 14.06 5.56
CA THR A 8 -0.49 13.13 5.42
C THR A 8 -0.91 11.72 5.82
N CYS A 9 -0.80 10.75 4.92
CA CYS A 9 -0.99 9.34 5.28
C CYS A 9 0.28 8.83 5.99
N TYR A 10 0.15 7.86 6.90
CA TYR A 10 1.30 7.27 7.59
C TYR A 10 1.45 5.83 7.16
N VAL A 11 2.62 5.47 6.63
CA VAL A 11 2.95 4.09 6.28
C VAL A 11 4.00 3.56 7.25
N LYS A 12 3.69 2.43 7.88
CA LYS A 12 4.63 1.68 8.71
C LYS A 12 4.86 0.30 8.09
N VAL A 13 6.12 -0.09 7.99
CA VAL A 13 6.53 -1.44 7.55
C VAL A 13 7.31 -2.07 8.70
N ASP A 14 6.76 -3.12 9.30
CA ASP A 14 7.32 -3.79 10.50
C ASP A 14 7.70 -2.83 11.63
N GLY A 15 6.89 -1.78 11.82
CA GLY A 15 7.11 -0.76 12.83
C GLY A 15 8.03 0.40 12.41
N ALA A 16 8.77 0.29 11.29
CA ALA A 16 9.52 1.40 10.72
C ALA A 16 8.59 2.34 9.94
N GLN A 17 8.54 3.61 10.32
CA GLN A 17 7.71 4.60 9.64
C GLN A 17 8.42 5.14 8.40
N LEU A 18 7.76 5.05 7.24
CA LEU A 18 8.26 5.61 5.99
C LEU A 18 7.89 7.09 5.88
N THR A 19 8.82 7.90 5.38
CA THR A 19 8.53 9.25 4.92
C THR A 19 7.88 9.16 3.55
N ILE A 20 6.63 9.58 3.44
CA ILE A 20 5.86 9.49 2.19
C ILE A 20 5.54 10.89 1.64
N ASN A 21 5.52 11.01 0.32
CA ASN A 21 5.11 12.25 -0.37
C ASN A 21 3.58 12.27 -0.62
N GLY A 22 2.93 11.10 -0.54
CA GLY A 22 1.50 10.92 -0.77
C GLY A 22 1.22 9.71 -1.66
N GLY A 23 0.01 9.62 -2.20
CA GLY A 23 -0.35 8.58 -3.19
C GLY A 23 -0.41 7.17 -2.59
N CYS A 24 -0.99 7.03 -1.40
CA CYS A 24 -1.31 5.71 -0.84
C CYS A 24 -2.54 5.15 -1.54
N GLU A 25 -2.39 3.97 -2.15
CA GLU A 25 -3.49 3.26 -2.81
C GLU A 25 -3.60 1.86 -2.23
N ALA A 26 -4.81 1.48 -1.85
CA ALA A 26 -5.14 0.14 -1.36
C ALA A 26 -6.45 -0.33 -2.02
N PRO A 27 -6.57 -1.61 -2.40
CA PRO A 27 -7.78 -2.16 -2.95
C PRO A 27 -8.89 -2.15 -1.89
N LEU A 28 -10.06 -1.67 -2.28
CA LEU A 28 -11.26 -1.67 -1.43
C LEU A 28 -11.95 -3.05 -1.39
N MET A 29 -11.71 -3.87 -2.42
CA MET A 29 -12.32 -5.19 -2.58
C MET A 29 -11.23 -6.26 -2.57
N SER A 30 -11.41 -7.29 -1.75
CA SER A 30 -10.57 -8.50 -1.76
C SER A 30 -10.94 -9.47 -2.90
N THR A 31 -12.17 -9.38 -3.40
CA THR A 31 -12.65 -10.17 -4.54
C THR A 31 -13.19 -9.24 -5.62
N LYS A 32 -12.72 -9.44 -6.85
CA LYS A 32 -13.28 -8.78 -8.02
C LYS A 32 -14.51 -9.56 -8.47
N ARG A 33 -15.65 -8.87 -8.55
CA ARG A 33 -16.90 -9.44 -9.08
C ARG A 33 -17.09 -9.01 -10.51
N GLU A 34 -17.28 -9.98 -11.39
CA GLU A 34 -17.62 -9.74 -12.79
C GLU A 34 -19.01 -10.33 -13.09
N THR A 35 -19.94 -9.46 -13.47
CA THR A 35 -21.32 -9.86 -13.78
C THR A 35 -21.33 -10.63 -15.09
N VAL A 36 -21.76 -11.88 -15.06
CA VAL A 36 -21.89 -12.73 -16.25
C VAL A 36 -23.27 -12.52 -16.87
N VAL A 37 -24.31 -12.52 -16.03
CA VAL A 37 -25.70 -12.14 -16.38
C VAL A 37 -26.34 -11.48 -15.14
N PRO A 38 -27.44 -10.71 -15.28
CA PRO A 38 -28.12 -10.12 -14.13
C PRO A 38 -28.44 -11.17 -13.06
N GLY A 39 -27.94 -10.96 -11.84
CA GLY A 39 -28.12 -11.88 -10.71
C GLY A 39 -27.06 -12.98 -10.57
N PHE A 40 -26.17 -13.16 -11.55
CA PHE A 40 -25.08 -14.14 -11.49
C PHE A 40 -23.73 -13.47 -11.80
N TYR A 41 -22.81 -13.58 -10.85
CA TYR A 41 -21.46 -13.01 -10.95
C TYR A 41 -20.41 -14.08 -10.66
N LYS A 42 -19.25 -13.91 -11.26
CA LYS A 42 -18.04 -14.68 -10.92
C LYS A 42 -17.21 -13.86 -9.94
N GLU A 43 -16.66 -14.51 -8.94
CA GLU A 43 -15.65 -13.93 -8.04
C GLU A 43 -14.26 -14.40 -8.45
N VAL A 44 -13.32 -13.45 -8.52
CA VAL A 44 -11.89 -13.71 -8.67
C VAL A 44 -11.19 -13.09 -7.47
N GLU A 45 -10.41 -13.88 -6.75
CA GLU A 45 -9.57 -13.35 -5.67
C GLU A 45 -8.53 -12.39 -6.25
N VAL A 46 -8.50 -11.17 -5.69
CA VAL A 46 -7.53 -10.16 -6.06
C VAL A 46 -6.39 -10.26 -5.08
N THR A 47 -5.16 -10.37 -5.59
CA THR A 47 -3.96 -10.27 -4.75
C THR A 47 -4.01 -8.95 -3.97
N PRO A 48 -4.02 -9.00 -2.62
CA PRO A 48 -3.94 -7.79 -1.82
C PRO A 48 -2.69 -7.00 -2.18
N THR A 49 -2.87 -5.74 -2.56
CA THR A 49 -1.79 -4.86 -3.00
C THR A 49 -1.81 -3.56 -2.21
N PHE A 50 -0.67 -2.91 -2.06
CA PHE A 50 -0.55 -1.57 -1.50
C PHE A 50 0.50 -0.79 -2.27
N LYS A 51 0.16 0.41 -2.73
CA LYS A 51 1.09 1.28 -3.45
C LYS A 51 1.31 2.56 -2.66
N VAL A 52 2.56 3.02 -2.65
CA VAL A 52 2.92 4.28 -2.00
C VAL A 52 4.12 4.92 -2.68
N THR A 53 4.10 6.25 -2.75
CA THR A 53 5.27 7.05 -3.12
C THR A 53 6.01 7.50 -1.87
N ALA A 54 7.16 6.88 -1.61
CA ALA A 54 8.05 7.19 -0.50
C ALA A 54 9.18 8.15 -0.92
N LEU A 55 9.85 8.75 0.06
CA LEU A 55 11.07 9.53 -0.13
C LEU A 55 12.30 8.72 0.27
N HIS A 56 13.30 8.69 -0.61
CA HIS A 56 14.60 8.06 -0.38
C HIS A 56 15.47 8.93 0.51
N THR A 57 15.17 8.94 1.80
CA THR A 57 15.98 9.63 2.81
C THR A 57 17.22 8.79 3.18
N PRO A 58 18.25 9.39 3.81
CA PRO A 58 19.42 8.63 4.28
C PRO A 58 19.10 7.48 5.25
N ASP A 59 18.02 7.64 6.03
CA ASP A 59 17.54 6.64 7.00
C ASP A 59 16.50 5.68 6.40
N PHE A 60 16.28 5.72 5.08
CA PHE A 60 15.30 4.88 4.42
C PHE A 60 15.68 3.39 4.59
N PRO A 61 14.75 2.52 5.04
CA PRO A 61 15.05 1.13 5.37
C PRO A 61 15.18 0.22 4.12
N LEU A 62 16.00 0.63 3.14
CA LEU A 62 16.13 0.00 1.82
C LEU A 62 16.41 -1.50 1.91
N LYS A 63 17.42 -1.89 2.70
CA LYS A 63 17.82 -3.31 2.83
C LYS A 63 16.71 -4.18 3.40
N GLN A 64 15.98 -3.67 4.39
CA GLN A 64 14.89 -4.40 5.02
C GLN A 64 13.72 -4.55 4.05
N LEU A 65 13.36 -3.48 3.33
CA LEU A 65 12.25 -3.52 2.38
C LEU A 65 12.53 -4.46 1.20
N VAL A 66 13.75 -4.44 0.66
CA VAL A 66 14.13 -5.28 -0.49
C VAL A 66 14.27 -6.76 -0.11
N ALA A 67 14.74 -7.06 1.11
CA ALA A 67 14.89 -8.45 1.58
C ALA A 67 13.64 -9.01 2.26
N GLY A 68 12.69 -8.15 2.65
CA GLY A 68 11.50 -8.54 3.40
C GLY A 68 10.49 -9.27 2.52
N THR A 69 10.11 -10.48 2.94
CA THR A 69 9.12 -11.32 2.23
C THR A 69 7.85 -11.59 3.04
N ASP A 70 7.81 -11.16 4.29
CA ASP A 70 6.68 -11.37 5.23
C ASP A 70 6.51 -10.13 6.14
N MET A 71 6.38 -8.96 5.51
CA MET A 71 6.27 -7.69 6.22
C MET A 71 4.81 -7.37 6.55
N THR A 72 4.57 -6.59 7.61
CA THR A 72 3.26 -5.99 7.89
C THR A 72 3.29 -4.52 7.49
N VAL A 73 2.51 -4.15 6.47
CA VAL A 73 2.36 -2.77 6.01
C VAL A 73 1.05 -2.20 6.54
N THR A 74 1.15 -1.18 7.38
CA THR A 74 -0.01 -0.46 7.90
C THR A 74 -0.03 0.95 7.33
N CYS A 75 -1.14 1.32 6.69
CA CYS A 75 -1.38 2.64 6.16
C CYS A 75 -2.58 3.29 6.86
N GLU A 76 -2.36 4.39 7.54
CA GLU A 76 -3.43 5.25 8.04
C GLU A 76 -3.77 6.28 6.96
N PHE A 77 -4.97 6.14 6.38
CA PHE A 77 -5.49 7.08 5.40
C PHE A 77 -6.07 8.30 6.08
N ASN A 78 -6.03 9.43 5.39
CA ASN A 78 -6.52 10.71 5.92
C ASN A 78 -8.05 10.74 6.19
N ASN A 79 -8.80 9.80 5.64
CA ASN A 79 -10.22 9.62 5.97
C ASN A 79 -10.44 8.93 7.34
N GLY A 80 -9.37 8.66 8.09
CA GLY A 80 -9.39 7.96 9.38
C GLY A 80 -9.51 6.44 9.27
N LYS A 81 -9.45 5.89 8.05
CA LYS A 81 -9.44 4.44 7.82
C LYS A 81 -8.02 3.90 7.85
N VAL A 82 -7.86 2.72 8.41
CA VAL A 82 -6.56 2.05 8.46
C VAL A 82 -6.61 0.84 7.54
N PHE A 83 -5.65 0.74 6.63
CA PHE A 83 -5.42 -0.44 5.83
C PHE A 83 -4.22 -1.20 6.38
N VAL A 84 -4.38 -2.51 6.60
CA VAL A 84 -3.31 -3.40 7.04
C VAL A 84 -3.12 -4.48 5.99
N LEU A 85 -1.92 -4.57 5.44
CA LEU A 85 -1.47 -5.63 4.54
C LEU A 85 -0.50 -6.54 5.29
N ALA A 86 -0.89 -7.79 5.47
CA ALA A 86 -0.08 -8.83 6.11
C ALA A 86 0.59 -9.73 5.07
N GLY A 87 1.79 -10.21 5.40
CA GLY A 87 2.61 -11.03 4.51
C GLY A 87 3.07 -10.28 3.27
N ALA A 88 3.38 -9.00 3.44
CA ALA A 88 3.74 -8.08 2.38
C ALA A 88 5.18 -8.29 1.92
N TYR A 89 5.41 -8.18 0.62
CA TYR A 89 6.72 -8.19 -0.02
C TYR A 89 6.73 -7.17 -1.15
N LEU A 90 7.91 -6.58 -1.40
CA LEU A 90 8.06 -5.68 -2.54
C LEU A 90 7.94 -6.46 -3.84
N VAL A 91 7.16 -5.90 -4.75
CA VAL A 91 7.06 -6.35 -6.14
C VAL A 91 7.46 -5.21 -7.07
N ASP A 92 7.71 -5.57 -8.31
CA ASP A 92 8.33 -4.70 -9.31
C ASP A 92 9.74 -4.24 -8.90
N GLU A 93 10.41 -3.50 -9.78
CA GLU A 93 11.74 -2.93 -9.52
C GLU A 93 11.56 -1.48 -9.03
N PRO A 94 11.63 -1.20 -7.71
CA PRO A 94 11.54 0.15 -7.21
C PRO A 94 12.75 0.97 -7.68
N VAL A 95 12.49 2.06 -8.40
CA VAL A 95 13.53 2.96 -8.93
C VAL A 95 13.60 4.21 -8.05
N SER A 96 14.81 4.54 -7.60
CA SER A 96 15.09 5.82 -6.94
C SER A 96 15.37 6.89 -7.99
N LYS A 97 14.51 7.92 -8.05
CA LYS A 97 14.74 9.08 -8.90
C LYS A 97 15.68 10.06 -8.20
N GLY A 98 16.78 10.43 -8.86
CA GLY A 98 17.77 11.35 -8.31
C GLY A 98 17.28 12.81 -8.20
N ASP A 99 16.26 13.17 -8.98
CA ASP A 99 15.82 14.57 -9.12
C ASP A 99 14.89 15.03 -8.00
N ASP A 100 14.03 14.14 -7.48
CA ASP A 100 13.02 14.44 -6.47
C ASP A 100 13.10 13.51 -5.24
N ALA A 101 14.12 12.64 -5.20
CA ALA A 101 14.30 11.60 -4.19
C ALA A 101 13.06 10.69 -4.00
N SER A 102 12.17 10.59 -4.99
CA SER A 102 10.97 9.75 -4.89
C SER A 102 11.26 8.30 -5.26
N ILE A 103 10.61 7.38 -4.54
CA ILE A 103 10.58 5.95 -4.84
C ILE A 103 9.11 5.51 -4.86
N ALA A 104 8.68 4.91 -5.97
CA ALA A 104 7.39 4.21 -6.03
C ALA A 104 7.58 2.79 -5.47
N LEU A 105 6.85 2.46 -4.40
CA LEU A 105 6.86 1.14 -3.79
C LEU A 105 5.52 0.46 -4.05
N VAL A 106 5.58 -0.79 -4.50
CA VAL A 106 4.42 -1.66 -4.68
C VAL A 106 4.63 -2.87 -3.79
N PHE A 107 3.70 -3.08 -2.87
CA PHE A 107 3.68 -4.23 -1.99
C PHE A 107 2.53 -5.15 -2.40
N ASN A 108 2.82 -6.43 -2.55
CA ASN A 108 1.80 -7.47 -2.60
C ASN A 108 1.83 -8.25 -1.30
N GLY A 109 0.69 -8.76 -0.85
CA GLY A 109 0.63 -9.54 0.38
C GLY A 109 -0.38 -10.67 0.33
N VAL A 110 -0.49 -11.38 1.45
CA VAL A 110 -1.39 -12.52 1.62
C VAL A 110 -2.79 -12.06 2.00
N LYS A 111 -2.90 -11.00 2.82
CA LYS A 111 -4.18 -10.50 3.31
C LYS A 111 -4.17 -9.00 3.51
N GLY A 112 -5.10 -8.31 2.86
CA GLY A 112 -5.41 -6.90 3.09
C GLY A 112 -6.69 -6.76 3.92
N THR A 113 -6.70 -5.92 4.95
CA THR A 113 -7.87 -5.67 5.79
C THR A 113 -8.01 -4.18 6.08
N TRP A 114 -9.24 -3.68 5.93
CA TRP A 114 -9.61 -2.32 6.34
C TRP A 114 -10.19 -2.34 7.76
N GLN A 115 -9.75 -1.40 8.59
CA GLN A 115 -10.25 -1.14 9.95
C GLN A 115 -10.94 0.23 10.00
#